data_AF-A0A1Y2F2F5-F1
#
_entry.id   AF-A0A1Y2F2F5-F1
#
_cell.length_a   1.000
_cell.length_b   1.000
_cell.length_c   1.000
_cell.angle_alpha   90.00
_cell.angle_beta   90.00
_cell.angle_gamma   90.00
#
_symmetry.space_group_name_H-M   'P 1'
#
loop_
_entity.id
_entity.type
_entity.pdbx_description
1 polymer ?
#
loop_
_entity_poly.entity_id
_entity_poly.type
_entity_poly.pdbx_seq_one_letter_code
_entity_poly.pdbx_strand_id
1 'polypeptide(L)'
;IVPLEAPIQPRKWRGESRTSRKVLPKAIAKTISSQRKRNTSVGVNDDEADEIDDETKQEVDEKRKQNTLAARKSRQRKAEYLAGLEARVK
;
A
#
# COMPACT_ATOMS: atom_id res chain seq x y z
N ILE A 1 -0.74 19.53 -7.82
CA ILE A 1 -0.32 18.13 -7.46
C ILE A 1 0.75 18.22 -6.40
N VAL A 2 0.77 17.31 -5.42
CA VAL A 2 1.85 17.28 -4.40
C VAL A 2 3.18 17.00 -5.11
N PRO A 3 4.23 17.82 -4.93
CA PRO A 3 5.54 17.61 -5.54
C PRO A 3 6.11 16.23 -5.20
N LEU A 4 6.92 15.65 -6.10
CA LEU A 4 7.55 14.35 -5.88
C LEU A 4 8.44 14.36 -4.63
N GLU A 5 9.21 15.45 -4.45
CA GLU A 5 10.13 15.67 -3.33
C GLU A 5 9.45 16.03 -2.01
N ALA A 6 8.14 16.24 -1.99
CA ALA A 6 7.45 16.59 -0.76
C ALA A 6 7.58 15.45 0.28
N PRO A 7 7.76 15.75 1.57
CA PRO A 7 7.94 14.71 2.58
C PRO A 7 6.75 13.75 2.63
N ILE A 8 7.02 12.46 2.89
CA ILE A 8 5.99 11.43 3.10
C ILE A 8 5.78 11.31 4.60
N GLN A 9 4.56 11.58 5.06
CA GLN A 9 4.21 11.53 6.47
C GLN A 9 4.13 10.07 6.96
N PRO A 10 4.71 9.72 8.13
CA PRO A 10 4.58 8.40 8.71
C PRO A 10 3.17 8.15 9.27
N ARG A 11 2.82 6.86 9.48
CA ARG A 11 1.56 6.48 10.13
C ARG A 11 1.58 6.82 11.61
N LYS A 12 0.47 7.37 12.13
CA LYS A 12 0.33 7.76 13.55
C LYS A 12 -0.25 6.65 14.43
N TRP A 13 -0.96 5.69 13.85
CA TRP A 13 -1.61 4.60 14.60
C TRP A 13 -0.70 3.37 14.68
N ARG A 14 -0.53 2.84 15.89
CA ARG A 14 0.31 1.68 16.20
C ARG A 14 -0.37 0.32 16.02
N GLY A 15 -1.70 0.30 15.91
CA GLY A 15 -2.49 -0.93 15.79
C GLY A 15 -3.23 -1.08 14.45
N GLU A 16 -3.91 -2.22 14.33
CA GLU A 16 -4.81 -2.51 13.22
C GLU A 16 -5.87 -1.43 13.04
N SER A 17 -6.15 -1.06 11.78
CA SER A 17 -7.21 -0.11 11.50
C SER A 17 -8.57 -0.69 11.87
N ARG A 18 -9.56 0.18 12.16
CA ARG A 18 -10.93 -0.24 12.50
C ARG A 18 -11.57 -1.16 11.45
N THR A 19 -11.14 -1.08 10.19
CA THR A 19 -11.61 -1.94 9.09
C THR A 19 -10.86 -3.26 8.99
N SER A 20 -9.64 -3.35 9.51
CA SER A 20 -8.84 -4.58 9.56
C SER A 20 -9.46 -5.63 10.49
N ARG A 21 -10.13 -5.18 11.56
CA ARG A 21 -10.82 -6.05 12.53
C ARG A 21 -12.07 -6.76 11.99
N LYS A 22 -12.49 -6.47 10.75
CA LYS A 22 -13.69 -7.11 10.17
C LYS A 22 -13.30 -8.47 9.60
N VAL A 23 -14.06 -9.50 9.98
CA VAL A 23 -13.90 -10.84 9.41
C VAL A 23 -14.09 -10.77 7.90
N LEU A 24 -13.05 -11.14 7.16
CA LEU A 24 -13.10 -11.18 5.71
C LEU A 24 -14.01 -12.33 5.25
N PRO A 25 -14.83 -12.14 4.21
CA PRO A 25 -15.57 -13.24 3.59
C PRO A 25 -14.65 -14.40 3.19
N LYS A 26 -15.10 -15.65 3.35
CA LYS A 26 -14.30 -16.86 3.11
C LYS A 26 -13.61 -16.89 1.73
N ALA A 27 -14.28 -16.41 0.69
CA ALA A 27 -13.73 -16.34 -0.67
C ALA A 27 -12.50 -15.42 -0.75
N ILE A 28 -12.57 -14.26 -0.07
CA ILE A 28 -11.48 -13.26 -0.03
C ILE A 28 -10.35 -13.75 0.89
N ALA A 29 -10.68 -14.39 2.00
CA ALA A 29 -9.66 -15.00 2.88
C ALA A 29 -8.83 -16.06 2.14
N LYS A 30 -9.46 -16.89 1.29
CA LYS A 30 -8.78 -17.93 0.50
C LYS A 30 -7.85 -17.35 -0.58
N THR A 31 -8.25 -16.26 -1.25
CA THR A 31 -7.40 -15.62 -2.26
C THR A 31 -6.21 -14.92 -1.63
N ILE A 32 -6.42 -14.22 -0.52
CA ILE A 32 -5.34 -13.54 0.21
C ILE A 32 -4.35 -14.55 0.79
N SER A 33 -4.81 -15.66 1.37
CA SER A 33 -3.92 -16.69 1.90
C SER A 33 -3.10 -17.38 0.81
N SER A 34 -3.70 -17.68 -0.35
CA SER A 34 -2.98 -18.23 -1.51
C SER A 34 -1.97 -17.24 -2.09
N GLN A 35 -2.29 -15.94 -2.11
CA GLN A 35 -1.39 -14.92 -2.60
C GLN A 35 -0.24 -14.64 -1.63
N ARG A 36 -0.48 -14.70 -0.31
CA ARG A 36 0.59 -14.65 0.70
C ARG A 36 1.56 -15.83 0.54
N LYS A 37 1.05 -17.06 0.45
CA LYS A 37 1.87 -18.28 0.27
C LYS A 37 2.81 -18.23 -0.96
N ARG A 38 2.42 -17.54 -2.03
CA ARG A 38 3.25 -17.38 -3.23
C ARG A 38 4.32 -16.29 -3.11
N ASN A 39 4.16 -15.38 -2.15
CA ASN A 39 4.89 -14.12 -2.11
C ASN A 39 5.73 -13.94 -0.83
N THR A 40 5.65 -14.87 0.12
CA THR A 40 6.32 -14.79 1.43
C THR A 40 7.30 -15.94 1.63
N SER A 41 8.58 -15.62 1.83
CA SER A 41 9.60 -16.49 2.46
C SER A 41 9.42 -16.59 3.99
N VAL A 42 8.44 -15.89 4.57
CA VAL A 42 8.20 -15.85 6.01
C VAL A 42 6.89 -16.59 6.32
N GLY A 43 7.02 -17.74 6.97
CA GLY A 43 5.91 -18.54 7.48
C GLY A 43 5.24 -17.85 8.65
N VAL A 44 4.10 -17.22 8.40
CA VAL A 44 3.22 -16.71 9.45
C VAL A 44 2.39 -17.89 9.96
N ASN A 45 2.75 -18.46 11.11
CA ASN A 45 1.89 -19.38 11.86
C ASN A 45 0.69 -18.60 12.39
N ASP A 46 -0.51 -19.14 12.17
CA ASP A 46 -1.81 -18.49 12.45
C ASP A 46 -2.24 -18.63 13.93
N ASP A 47 -1.44 -19.33 14.75
CA ASP A 47 -1.77 -19.68 16.15
C ASP A 47 -1.05 -18.81 17.22
N GLU A 48 -0.11 -17.93 16.84
CA GLU A 48 0.50 -16.94 17.73
C GLU A 48 0.11 -15.52 17.30
N ALA A 49 -1.11 -15.14 17.65
CA ALA A 49 -1.47 -13.73 17.72
C ALA A 49 -0.60 -13.06 18.79
N ASP A 50 0.31 -12.17 18.40
CA ASP A 50 0.30 -10.78 18.91
C ASP A 50 1.51 -9.90 18.51
N GLU A 51 2.57 -10.44 17.88
CA GLU A 51 3.69 -9.60 17.44
C GLU A 51 3.98 -9.73 15.94
N ILE A 52 3.51 -8.74 15.18
CA ILE A 52 4.01 -8.47 13.84
C ILE A 52 5.51 -8.14 14.00
N ASP A 53 6.37 -8.98 13.44
CA ASP A 53 7.82 -8.82 13.50
C ASP A 53 8.27 -7.45 12.94
N ASP A 54 9.30 -6.86 13.53
CA ASP A 54 9.74 -5.51 13.18
C ASP A 54 10.25 -5.40 11.73
N GLU A 55 10.79 -6.48 11.16
CA GLU A 55 11.18 -6.54 9.74
C GLU A 55 9.95 -6.37 8.83
N THR A 56 8.86 -7.06 9.17
CA THR A 56 7.61 -6.97 8.39
C THR A 56 6.95 -5.59 8.51
N LYS A 57 7.09 -4.91 9.65
CA LYS A 57 6.63 -3.51 9.81
C LYS A 57 7.42 -2.56 8.91
N GLN A 58 8.74 -2.74 8.82
CA GLN A 58 9.60 -1.94 7.96
C GLN A 58 9.26 -2.15 6.48
N GLU A 59 9.09 -3.40 6.04
CA GLU A 59 8.72 -3.73 4.66
C GLU A 59 7.38 -3.08 4.26
N VAL A 60 6.40 -3.07 5.18
CA VAL A 60 5.09 -2.44 4.96
C VAL A 60 5.20 -0.90 4.88
N ASP A 61 6.12 -0.30 5.64
CA ASP A 61 6.40 1.14 5.58
C ASP A 61 7.09 1.53 4.26
N GLU A 62 8.03 0.72 3.79
CA GLU A 62 8.71 0.91 2.51
C GLU A 62 7.76 0.79 1.32
N LYS A 63 6.94 -0.28 1.28
CA LYS A 63 5.91 -0.46 0.24
C LYS A 63 4.96 0.74 0.17
N ARG A 64 4.64 1.35 1.31
CA ARG A 64 3.80 2.56 1.36
C ARG A 64 4.52 3.79 0.81
N LYS A 65 5.79 3.99 1.15
CA LYS A 65 6.60 5.07 0.59
C LYS A 65 6.67 4.95 -0.93
N GLN A 66 6.95 3.75 -1.43
CA GLN A 66 6.99 3.45 -2.87
C GLN A 66 5.63 3.71 -3.54
N ASN A 67 4.52 3.24 -2.96
CA ASN A 67 3.19 3.48 -3.50
C ASN A 67 2.83 4.98 -3.55
N THR A 68 3.22 5.74 -2.52
CA THR A 68 3.01 7.19 -2.47
C THR A 68 3.76 7.90 -3.59
N LEU A 69 5.03 7.56 -3.80
CA LEU A 69 5.84 8.12 -4.90
C LEU A 69 5.26 7.74 -6.27
N ALA A 70 4.88 6.47 -6.45
CA ALA A 70 4.26 5.99 -7.68
C ALA A 70 2.94 6.71 -7.98
N ALA A 71 2.09 6.93 -6.96
CA ALA A 71 0.84 7.66 -7.09
C ALA A 71 1.06 9.13 -7.47
N ARG A 72 2.07 9.80 -6.88
CA ARG A 72 2.45 11.17 -7.26
C ARG A 72 2.90 11.23 -8.72
N LYS A 73 3.82 10.35 -9.13
CA LYS A 73 4.31 10.28 -10.52
C LYS A 73 3.19 9.96 -11.51
N SER A 74 2.27 9.09 -11.13
CA SER A 74 1.09 8.78 -11.96
C SER A 74 0.18 9.99 -12.15
N ARG A 75 -0.14 10.71 -11.07
CA ARG A 75 -0.94 11.94 -11.13
C ARG A 75 -0.27 13.02 -11.96
N GLN A 76 1.05 13.18 -11.82
CA GLN A 76 1.82 14.12 -12.61
C GLN A 76 1.74 13.81 -14.11
N ARG A 77 2.04 12.56 -14.51
CA ARG A 77 1.92 12.14 -15.91
C ARG A 77 0.53 12.34 -16.47
N LYS A 78 -0.52 12.08 -15.68
CA LYS A 78 -1.90 12.32 -16.09
C LYS A 78 -2.18 13.81 -16.30
N ALA A 79 -1.67 14.67 -15.42
CA ALA A 79 -1.83 16.12 -15.57
C ALA A 79 -1.09 16.64 -16.81
N GLU A 80 0.15 16.20 -17.05
CA GLU A 80 0.92 16.54 -18.27
C GLU A 80 0.19 16.08 -19.54
N TYR A 81 -0.34 14.86 -19.53
CA TYR A 81 -1.11 14.33 -20.65
C TYR A 81 -2.39 15.13 -20.92
N LEU A 82 -3.13 15.49 -19.87
CA LEU A 82 -4.34 16.32 -20.00
C LEU A 82 -4.01 17.73 -20.51
N ALA A 83 -2.98 18.38 -19.96
CA ALA A 83 -2.54 19.68 -20.44
C ALA A 83 -2.13 19.65 -21.93
N GLY A 84 -1.44 18.58 -22.36
CA GLY A 84 -1.07 18.38 -23.76
C GLY A 84 -2.26 18.04 -24.68
N LEU A 85 -3.35 17.48 -24.16
CA LEU A 85 -4.61 17.32 -24.90
C LEU A 85 -5.33 18.67 -25.02
N GLU A 86 -5.45 19.41 -23.93
CA GLU A 86 -6.08 20.74 -23.90
C GLU A 86 -5.39 21.71 -24.87
N ALA A 87 -4.06 21.70 -24.92
CA ALA A 87 -3.28 22.53 -25.85
C ALA A 87 -3.45 22.14 -27.33
N ARG A 88 -3.89 20.92 -27.64
CA ARG A 88 -4.13 20.46 -29.02
C ARG A 88 -5.55 20.74 -29.52
N VAL A 89 -6.50 20.84 -28.60
CA VAL A 89 -7.92 21.08 -28.92
C VAL A 89 -8.24 22.57 -28.93
N LYS A 90 -7.45 23.39 -28.23
CA LYS A 90 -7.46 24.86 -28.35
C LYS A 90 -6.83 25.31 -29.66
#